data_AF-A0A844GCC8-F1
#
_entry.id   AF-A0A844GCC8-F1
#
_cell.length_a   1.000
_cell.length_b   1.000
_cell.length_c   1.000
_cell.angle_alpha   90.00
_cell.angle_beta   90.00
_cell.angle_gamma   90.00
#
_symmetry.space_group_name_H-M   'P 1'
#
loop_
_entity.id
_entity.type
_entity.pdbx_description
1 polymer ?
#
loop_
_entity_poly.entity_id
_entity_poly.type
_entity_poly.pdbx_seq_one_letter_code
_entity_poly.pdbx_strand_id
1 'polypeptide(L)'
;MVLADSGIANAYATTNASPLVAGDLTTGLIQQISISNANTGAATFAPDGLTAKPIYGLGLTALQGGELAANGVAVLMYLVAAGVNGGNGAWILLASMGGALQIGAATNSQHAIQAGQQQSNALTYGTDTGAANVYQVTYAPAITALKNGMVLEFEAKTANTGASTFSPNGLAAKPIIGGAHSALQGGEIVAGGKVEVMWHSALGSWALLGCTGGAMQVQAATQSQHAVALGQMQARTGSAGGLMYRNLLINAAGNVFQRPYTSGTATTSAGQYAIDKWKVATSGQNLSWASSGAYSIFTAPAGGVSQVIEGASIIGGTYVLSGKGRLQPPSMAPLLLMAEPLFFQLIPTQL
;
A
#
# COMPACT_ATOMS: atom_id res chain seq x y z
N MET A 1 44.54 16.01 -42.44
CA MET A 1 45.12 17.15 -41.71
C MET A 1 44.14 17.52 -40.62
N VAL A 2 44.60 17.74 -39.39
CA VAL A 2 43.73 18.22 -38.29
C VAL A 2 43.74 19.74 -38.33
N LEU A 3 42.56 20.33 -38.43
CA LEU A 3 42.34 21.77 -38.46
C LEU A 3 42.24 22.32 -37.03
N ALA A 4 42.81 23.49 -36.78
CA ALA A 4 42.68 24.15 -35.48
C ALA A 4 41.31 24.82 -35.36
N ASP A 5 40.56 24.50 -34.31
CA ASP A 5 39.35 25.25 -33.95
C ASP A 5 39.72 26.69 -33.54
N SER A 6 39.24 27.64 -34.33
CA SER A 6 39.35 29.08 -34.09
C SER A 6 38.06 29.70 -33.56
N GLY A 7 37.06 28.88 -33.25
CA GLY A 7 35.75 29.30 -32.76
C GLY A 7 35.69 29.44 -31.23
N ILE A 8 34.47 29.41 -30.72
CA ILE A 8 34.14 29.45 -29.29
C ILE A 8 33.31 28.21 -28.91
N ALA A 9 33.08 27.99 -27.62
CA ALA A 9 32.23 26.90 -27.15
C ALA A 9 30.88 26.90 -27.90
N ASN A 10 30.47 25.74 -28.41
CA ASN A 10 29.25 25.51 -29.21
C ASN A 10 29.20 26.20 -30.59
N ALA A 11 30.19 26.98 -30.99
CA ALA A 11 30.28 27.60 -32.31
C ALA A 11 31.71 27.48 -32.86
N TYR A 12 31.97 26.34 -33.49
CA TYR A 12 33.28 25.93 -33.97
C TYR A 12 33.54 26.48 -35.38
N ALA A 13 34.79 26.84 -35.66
CA ALA A 13 35.22 27.32 -36.96
C ALA A 13 36.65 26.89 -37.25
N THR A 14 36.99 26.75 -38.53
CA THR A 14 38.33 26.36 -38.97
C THR A 14 38.69 27.03 -40.29
N THR A 15 39.97 27.11 -40.60
CA THR A 15 40.48 27.55 -41.90
C THR A 15 41.21 26.40 -42.60
N ASN A 16 40.72 25.99 -43.76
CA ASN A 16 41.35 25.00 -44.62
C ASN A 16 42.49 25.65 -45.42
N ALA A 17 43.51 24.84 -45.77
CA ALA A 17 44.61 25.30 -46.63
C ALA A 17 44.13 25.73 -48.02
N SER A 18 43.13 25.03 -48.54
CA SER A 18 42.31 25.48 -49.68
C SER A 18 40.90 25.73 -49.15
N PRO A 19 40.43 27.01 -49.11
CA PRO A 19 39.14 27.33 -48.55
C PRO A 19 38.00 26.60 -49.27
N LEU A 20 37.09 26.02 -48.50
CA LEU A 20 35.87 25.43 -49.03
C LEU A 20 34.88 26.52 -49.43
N VAL A 21 34.13 26.28 -50.51
CA VAL A 21 32.97 27.08 -50.92
C VAL A 21 31.68 26.30 -50.69
N ALA A 22 30.53 26.99 -50.76
CA ALA A 22 29.23 26.37 -50.49
C ALA A 22 28.93 25.13 -51.37
N GLY A 23 29.44 25.09 -52.61
CA GLY A 23 29.29 23.94 -53.50
C GLY A 23 30.09 22.70 -53.11
N ASP A 24 31.11 22.85 -52.26
CA ASP A 24 31.96 21.74 -51.80
C ASP A 24 31.31 20.95 -50.66
N LEU A 25 30.33 21.55 -49.97
CA LEU A 25 29.57 20.92 -48.89
C LEU A 25 28.61 19.85 -49.45
N THR A 26 29.18 18.68 -49.70
CA THR A 26 28.48 17.49 -50.21
C THR A 26 28.49 16.39 -49.16
N THR A 27 27.47 15.52 -49.19
CA THR A 27 27.39 14.40 -48.26
C THR A 27 28.65 13.53 -48.35
N GLY A 28 29.26 13.26 -47.20
CA GLY A 28 30.50 12.48 -47.09
C GLY A 28 31.76 13.31 -46.95
N LEU A 29 31.71 14.64 -47.09
CA LEU A 29 32.85 15.51 -46.80
C LEU A 29 33.25 15.36 -45.32
N ILE A 30 34.52 15.05 -45.05
CA ILE A 30 35.04 14.87 -43.68
C ILE A 30 35.97 16.02 -43.32
N GLN A 31 35.81 16.57 -42.11
CA GLN A 31 36.77 17.47 -41.47
C GLN A 31 37.21 16.93 -40.12
N GLN A 32 38.52 16.97 -39.86
CA GLN A 32 39.11 16.64 -38.57
C GLN A 32 39.54 17.93 -37.89
N ILE A 33 39.10 18.14 -36.64
CA ILE A 33 39.25 19.43 -35.95
C ILE A 33 39.79 19.17 -34.55
N SER A 34 40.84 19.89 -34.13
CA SER A 34 41.25 19.93 -32.73
C SER A 34 40.36 20.92 -31.99
N ILE A 35 39.59 20.43 -31.02
CA ILE A 35 38.59 21.20 -30.29
C ILE A 35 39.25 22.06 -29.22
N SER A 36 39.07 23.39 -29.28
CA SER A 36 39.65 24.31 -28.30
C SER A 36 38.76 24.42 -27.05
N ASN A 37 37.44 24.46 -27.25
CA ASN A 37 36.47 24.62 -26.16
C ASN A 37 35.49 23.45 -26.15
N ALA A 38 35.31 22.82 -24.99
CA ALA A 38 34.31 21.74 -24.87
C ALA A 38 32.89 22.26 -25.11
N ASN A 39 32.02 21.45 -25.72
CA ASN A 39 30.63 21.85 -25.90
C ASN A 39 29.86 21.70 -24.58
N THR A 40 28.93 22.60 -24.34
CA THR A 40 28.04 22.59 -23.16
C THR A 40 26.57 22.36 -23.53
N GLY A 41 26.30 22.14 -24.82
CA GLY A 41 24.97 21.89 -25.36
C GLY A 41 25.04 21.69 -26.87
N ALA A 42 23.98 22.12 -27.56
CA ALA A 42 23.92 22.07 -29.02
C ALA A 42 25.04 22.92 -29.63
N ALA A 43 25.70 22.39 -30.67
CA ALA A 43 26.84 23.02 -31.29
C ALA A 43 26.66 23.24 -32.79
N THR A 44 27.45 24.12 -33.37
CA THR A 44 27.51 24.41 -34.81
C THR A 44 28.94 24.41 -35.30
N PHE A 45 29.13 24.16 -36.60
CA PHE A 45 30.43 24.23 -37.25
C PHE A 45 30.34 25.00 -38.58
N ALA A 46 31.29 25.93 -38.77
CA ALA A 46 31.42 26.82 -39.91
C ALA A 46 32.87 26.82 -40.43
N PRO A 47 33.23 25.92 -41.37
CA PRO A 47 34.54 25.99 -42.01
C PRO A 47 34.63 27.17 -42.98
N ASP A 48 35.80 27.82 -43.03
CA ASP A 48 36.15 28.85 -44.02
C ASP A 48 35.18 30.04 -44.10
N GLY A 49 34.50 30.35 -42.98
CA GLY A 49 33.52 31.43 -42.91
C GLY A 49 32.19 31.13 -43.62
N LEU A 50 31.95 29.89 -44.04
CA LEU A 50 30.65 29.45 -44.55
C LEU A 50 29.56 29.54 -43.48
N THR A 51 28.30 29.55 -43.90
CA THR A 51 27.17 29.56 -42.96
C THR A 51 27.24 28.37 -42.01
N ALA A 52 27.21 28.66 -40.71
CA ALA A 52 27.25 27.64 -39.68
C ALA A 52 26.11 26.62 -39.84
N LYS A 53 26.45 25.33 -39.73
CA LYS A 53 25.49 24.23 -39.74
C LYS A 53 25.54 23.51 -38.40
N PRO A 54 24.42 22.95 -37.92
CA PRO A 54 24.41 22.26 -36.64
C PRO A 54 25.33 21.03 -36.67
N ILE A 55 25.93 20.72 -35.53
CA ILE A 55 26.61 19.47 -35.27
C ILE A 55 25.62 18.56 -34.55
N TYR A 56 25.38 17.38 -35.12
CA TYR A 56 24.60 16.31 -34.53
C TYR A 56 25.50 15.14 -34.17
N GLY A 57 25.14 14.37 -33.14
CA GLY A 57 25.77 13.09 -32.88
C GLY A 57 25.33 12.02 -33.89
N LEU A 58 25.85 10.81 -33.72
CA LEU A 58 25.50 9.67 -34.59
C LEU A 58 24.00 9.31 -34.55
N GLY A 59 23.28 9.67 -33.47
CA GLY A 59 21.82 9.54 -33.38
C GLY A 59 21.03 10.59 -34.17
N LEU A 60 21.71 11.47 -34.92
CA LEU A 60 21.13 12.57 -35.69
C LEU A 60 20.39 13.60 -34.81
N THR A 61 20.76 13.67 -33.54
CA THR A 61 20.26 14.64 -32.56
C THR A 61 21.31 15.69 -32.25
N ALA A 62 20.87 16.88 -31.82
CA ALA A 62 21.77 17.92 -31.32
C ALA A 62 22.66 17.38 -30.20
N LEU A 63 23.90 17.89 -30.13
CA LEU A 63 24.79 17.65 -29.00
C LEU A 63 24.15 18.17 -27.69
N GLN A 64 24.48 17.55 -26.57
CA GLN A 64 23.90 17.79 -25.24
C GLN A 64 24.92 18.36 -24.25
N GLY A 65 26.20 18.32 -24.58
CA GLY A 65 27.31 18.76 -23.74
C GLY A 65 28.29 17.62 -23.48
N GLY A 66 29.59 17.91 -23.58
CA GLY A 66 30.66 16.96 -23.31
C GLY A 66 30.98 15.97 -24.44
N GLU A 67 30.26 15.97 -25.57
CA GLU A 67 30.58 15.13 -26.73
C GLU A 67 31.78 15.62 -27.54
N LEU A 68 32.09 16.93 -27.46
CA LEU A 68 33.30 17.54 -27.98
C LEU A 68 34.17 17.93 -26.78
N ALA A 69 35.24 17.18 -26.54
CA ALA A 69 36.14 17.45 -25.43
C ALA A 69 37.23 18.46 -25.83
N ALA A 70 37.52 19.42 -24.94
CA ALA A 70 38.63 20.36 -25.13
C ALA A 70 39.96 19.60 -25.27
N ASN A 71 40.82 20.06 -26.18
CA ASN A 71 42.06 19.42 -26.61
C ASN A 71 41.90 18.05 -27.30
N GLY A 72 40.66 17.60 -27.51
CA GLY A 72 40.35 16.39 -28.29
C GLY A 72 40.32 16.67 -29.79
N VAL A 73 40.52 15.62 -30.60
CA VAL A 73 40.27 15.69 -32.04
C VAL A 73 38.88 15.15 -32.33
N ALA A 74 38.05 15.95 -32.98
CA ALA A 74 36.75 15.56 -33.50
C ALA A 74 36.81 15.25 -34.99
N VAL A 75 36.06 14.24 -35.43
CA VAL A 75 35.85 13.91 -36.84
C VAL A 75 34.41 14.22 -37.19
N LEU A 76 34.20 15.21 -38.03
CA LEU A 76 32.88 15.63 -38.51
C LEU A 76 32.69 15.22 -39.96
N MET A 77 31.53 14.67 -40.30
CA MET A 77 31.14 14.38 -41.68
C MET A 77 29.93 15.24 -42.06
N TYR A 78 29.99 15.92 -43.19
CA TYR A 78 28.84 16.65 -43.71
C TYR A 78 27.80 15.67 -44.27
N LEU A 79 26.53 15.90 -43.95
CA LEU A 79 25.41 15.10 -44.42
C LEU A 79 24.26 16.00 -44.86
N VAL A 80 23.76 15.79 -46.07
CA VAL A 80 22.49 16.34 -46.55
C VAL A 80 21.50 15.18 -46.70
N ALA A 81 20.44 15.19 -45.88
CA ALA A 81 19.36 14.22 -45.94
C ALA A 81 18.04 14.90 -45.54
N ALA A 82 16.92 14.52 -46.16
CA ALA A 82 15.63 15.19 -45.97
C ALA A 82 15.16 15.26 -44.50
N GLY A 83 15.49 14.23 -43.70
CA GLY A 83 15.17 14.16 -42.27
C GLY A 83 16.16 14.87 -41.33
N VAL A 84 17.24 15.46 -41.85
CA VAL A 84 18.32 16.05 -41.06
C VAL A 84 18.36 17.55 -41.29
N ASN A 85 18.17 18.35 -40.23
CA ASN A 85 18.15 19.81 -40.29
C ASN A 85 17.21 20.38 -41.39
N GLY A 86 16.05 19.74 -41.58
CA GLY A 86 15.08 20.11 -42.63
C GLY A 86 15.63 20.01 -44.06
N GLY A 87 16.63 19.16 -44.31
CA GLY A 87 17.30 19.04 -45.61
C GLY A 87 18.39 20.08 -45.86
N ASN A 88 18.66 21.00 -44.92
CA ASN A 88 19.64 22.08 -45.09
C ASN A 88 21.10 21.67 -44.79
N GLY A 89 21.33 20.38 -44.54
CA GLY A 89 22.62 19.80 -44.19
C GLY A 89 23.05 20.03 -42.75
N ALA A 90 23.81 19.08 -42.21
CA ALA A 90 24.37 19.11 -40.86
C ALA A 90 25.75 18.44 -40.82
N TRP A 91 26.54 18.76 -39.81
CA TRP A 91 27.76 18.03 -39.48
C TRP A 91 27.43 16.90 -38.52
N ILE A 92 27.88 15.68 -38.82
CA ILE A 92 27.70 14.52 -37.98
C ILE A 92 29.01 14.22 -37.27
N LEU A 93 28.99 14.24 -35.95
CA LEU A 93 30.12 13.84 -35.12
C LEU A 93 30.31 12.32 -35.19
N LEU A 94 31.35 11.89 -35.88
CA LEU A 94 31.70 10.47 -36.01
C LEU A 94 32.50 9.96 -34.81
N ALA A 95 33.39 10.79 -34.28
CA ALA A 95 34.19 10.51 -33.09
C ALA A 95 34.75 11.80 -32.49
N SER A 96 34.94 11.85 -31.17
CA SER A 96 35.73 12.87 -30.48
C SER A 96 36.60 12.21 -29.42
N MET A 97 37.91 12.47 -29.45
CA MET A 97 38.81 11.96 -28.41
C MET A 97 38.45 12.56 -27.05
N GLY A 98 38.08 11.71 -26.09
CA GLY A 98 37.70 12.14 -24.73
C GLY A 98 36.26 12.66 -24.61
N GLY A 99 35.49 12.71 -25.71
CA GLY A 99 34.10 13.13 -25.71
C GLY A 99 33.13 12.02 -25.30
N ALA A 100 32.02 12.39 -24.69
CA ALA A 100 30.91 11.48 -24.40
C ALA A 100 30.23 11.00 -25.69
N LEU A 101 29.70 9.77 -25.65
CA LEU A 101 28.86 9.23 -26.72
C LEU A 101 27.40 9.48 -26.40
N GLN A 102 26.65 10.01 -27.36
CA GLN A 102 25.20 10.11 -27.22
C GLN A 102 24.57 8.72 -27.27
N ILE A 103 23.68 8.46 -26.32
CA ILE A 103 22.91 7.22 -26.24
C ILE A 103 21.48 7.54 -26.64
N GLY A 104 20.95 6.88 -27.68
CA GLY A 104 19.53 6.97 -28.05
C GLY A 104 18.63 6.26 -27.03
N ALA A 105 17.32 6.53 -27.07
CA ALA A 105 16.40 5.91 -26.11
C ALA A 105 16.38 4.39 -26.29
N ALA A 106 16.45 3.65 -25.18
CA ALA A 106 16.32 2.20 -25.19
C ALA A 106 14.91 1.80 -25.66
N THR A 107 14.85 1.01 -26.74
CA THR A 107 13.61 0.47 -27.31
C THR A 107 13.64 -1.07 -27.42
N ASN A 108 14.81 -1.68 -27.22
CA ASN A 108 14.99 -3.13 -27.14
C ASN A 108 15.78 -3.52 -25.88
N SER A 109 15.69 -4.80 -25.50
CA SER A 109 16.28 -5.33 -24.26
C SER A 109 17.80 -5.28 -24.16
N GLN A 110 18.50 -5.06 -25.28
CA GLN A 110 19.97 -4.99 -25.34
C GLN A 110 20.48 -3.55 -25.51
N HIS A 111 19.60 -2.55 -25.51
CA HIS A 111 20.01 -1.15 -25.62
C HIS A 111 20.53 -0.63 -24.27
N ALA A 112 21.49 0.29 -24.33
CA ALA A 112 21.86 1.11 -23.18
C ALA A 112 20.69 2.05 -22.81
N ILE A 113 20.49 2.27 -21.50
CA ILE A 113 19.44 3.15 -20.99
C ILE A 113 19.95 4.59 -20.87
N GLN A 114 19.10 5.56 -21.18
CA GLN A 114 19.36 6.95 -20.84
C GLN A 114 18.98 7.25 -19.38
N ALA A 115 19.68 8.20 -18.75
CA ALA A 115 19.34 8.68 -17.40
C ALA A 115 17.87 9.14 -17.30
N GLY A 116 17.37 9.86 -18.31
CA GLY A 116 15.98 10.32 -18.35
C GLY A 116 14.95 9.19 -18.41
N GLN A 117 15.27 8.07 -19.08
CA GLN A 117 14.39 6.89 -19.10
C GLN A 117 14.31 6.21 -17.74
N GLN A 118 15.41 6.17 -17.01
CA GLN A 118 15.42 5.68 -15.64
C GLN A 118 14.64 6.64 -14.73
N GLN A 119 14.97 7.93 -14.70
CA GLN A 119 14.31 8.93 -13.83
C GLN A 119 12.79 9.00 -13.99
N SER A 120 12.27 8.64 -15.17
CA SER A 120 10.82 8.63 -15.46
C SER A 120 10.18 7.24 -15.37
N ASN A 121 10.91 6.21 -14.94
CA ASN A 121 10.48 4.81 -14.96
C ASN A 121 9.95 4.34 -16.32
N ALA A 122 10.41 4.94 -17.43
CA ALA A 122 9.83 4.74 -18.77
C ALA A 122 9.83 3.29 -19.26
N LEU A 123 10.67 2.43 -18.67
CA LEU A 123 10.84 1.03 -19.03
C LEU A 123 9.95 0.09 -18.19
N THR A 124 9.48 0.55 -17.03
CA THR A 124 8.79 -0.28 -16.01
C THR A 124 7.43 0.28 -15.59
N TYR A 125 7.04 1.43 -16.12
CA TYR A 125 5.75 2.07 -15.89
C TYR A 125 4.87 2.05 -17.14
N GLY A 126 3.56 1.90 -16.96
CA GLY A 126 2.58 2.02 -18.03
C GLY A 126 1.16 2.28 -17.53
N THR A 127 0.21 2.34 -18.44
CA THR A 127 -1.22 2.53 -18.11
C THR A 127 -1.97 1.24 -18.35
N ASP A 128 -2.80 0.85 -17.38
CA ASP A 128 -3.70 -0.29 -17.52
C ASP A 128 -4.76 -0.04 -18.60
N THR A 129 -4.91 -1.01 -19.48
CA THR A 129 -5.89 -1.00 -20.58
C THR A 129 -6.97 -2.07 -20.41
N GLY A 130 -6.87 -2.87 -19.36
CA GLY A 130 -7.76 -3.98 -19.07
C GLY A 130 -9.13 -3.58 -18.53
N ALA A 131 -9.71 -4.51 -17.79
CA ALA A 131 -11.02 -4.42 -17.17
C ALA A 131 -10.91 -4.66 -15.65
N ALA A 132 -12.01 -4.45 -14.91
CA ALA A 132 -12.03 -4.67 -13.47
C ALA A 132 -11.52 -6.08 -13.12
N ASN A 133 -10.59 -6.16 -12.16
CA ASN A 133 -9.91 -7.38 -11.73
C ASN A 133 -9.02 -8.08 -12.79
N VAL A 134 -8.88 -7.52 -13.99
CA VAL A 134 -8.05 -8.06 -15.08
C VAL A 134 -7.20 -6.93 -15.67
N TYR A 135 -6.02 -6.73 -15.08
CA TYR A 135 -5.11 -5.63 -15.40
C TYR A 135 -4.16 -6.02 -16.53
N GLN A 136 -3.96 -5.14 -17.51
CA GLN A 136 -3.11 -5.40 -18.67
C GLN A 136 -2.36 -4.14 -19.10
N VAL A 137 -1.03 -4.23 -19.22
CA VAL A 137 -0.17 -3.08 -19.49
C VAL A 137 0.85 -3.45 -20.56
N THR A 138 1.12 -2.54 -21.50
CA THR A 138 2.17 -2.71 -22.51
C THR A 138 3.37 -1.84 -22.15
N TYR A 139 4.49 -2.48 -21.83
CA TYR A 139 5.78 -1.82 -21.58
C TYR A 139 6.64 -1.76 -22.84
N ALA A 140 7.56 -0.80 -22.90
CA ALA A 140 8.56 -0.68 -23.94
C ALA A 140 9.95 -0.50 -23.30
N PRO A 141 10.94 -1.39 -23.58
CA PRO A 141 10.86 -2.61 -24.38
C PRO A 141 9.83 -3.63 -23.85
N ALA A 142 9.30 -4.45 -24.74
CA ALA A 142 8.31 -5.45 -24.36
C ALA A 142 8.92 -6.54 -23.45
N ILE A 143 8.21 -6.87 -22.38
CA ILE A 143 8.57 -7.96 -21.47
C ILE A 143 8.15 -9.28 -22.11
N THR A 144 9.13 -10.14 -22.39
CA THR A 144 8.91 -11.43 -23.06
C THR A 144 8.94 -12.63 -22.11
N ALA A 145 9.47 -12.46 -20.90
CA ALA A 145 9.53 -13.50 -19.89
C ALA A 145 9.54 -12.90 -18.48
N LEU A 146 8.84 -13.56 -17.55
CA LEU A 146 8.83 -13.16 -16.15
C LEU A 146 10.09 -13.66 -15.44
N LYS A 147 10.73 -12.79 -14.66
CA LYS A 147 11.93 -13.09 -13.86
C LYS A 147 11.63 -12.83 -12.39
N ASN A 148 12.07 -13.71 -11.51
CA ASN A 148 11.80 -13.58 -10.08
C ASN A 148 12.33 -12.24 -9.56
N GLY A 149 11.51 -11.51 -8.80
CA GLY A 149 11.86 -10.17 -8.30
C GLY A 149 11.66 -9.04 -9.31
N MET A 150 11.14 -9.31 -10.51
CA MET A 150 10.76 -8.27 -11.47
C MET A 150 9.66 -7.39 -10.88
N VAL A 151 9.94 -6.09 -10.74
CA VAL A 151 8.97 -5.08 -10.28
C VAL A 151 8.46 -4.29 -11.48
N LEU A 152 7.15 -4.10 -11.54
CA LEU A 152 6.47 -3.30 -12.56
C LEU A 152 5.47 -2.36 -11.90
N GLU A 153 5.34 -1.19 -12.50
CA GLU A 153 4.42 -0.15 -12.08
C GLU A 153 3.35 0.05 -13.14
N PHE A 154 2.14 0.38 -12.71
CA PHE A 154 1.10 0.84 -13.63
C PHE A 154 0.07 1.73 -12.96
N GLU A 155 -0.57 2.60 -13.74
CA GLU A 155 -1.78 3.28 -13.31
C GLU A 155 -3.01 2.41 -13.60
N ALA A 156 -3.76 2.08 -12.54
CA ALA A 156 -4.94 1.24 -12.65
C ALA A 156 -6.12 2.02 -13.25
N LYS A 157 -6.73 1.47 -14.30
CA LYS A 157 -7.92 2.06 -14.92
C LYS A 157 -9.17 1.87 -14.06
N THR A 158 -9.26 0.73 -13.39
CA THR A 158 -10.42 0.33 -12.58
C THR A 158 -10.00 -0.18 -11.22
N ALA A 159 -10.80 0.12 -10.18
CA ALA A 159 -10.61 -0.46 -8.86
C ALA A 159 -10.89 -1.97 -8.87
N ASN A 160 -10.23 -2.72 -7.98
CA ASN A 160 -10.54 -4.14 -7.79
C ASN A 160 -11.73 -4.31 -6.85
N THR A 161 -12.53 -5.34 -7.10
CA THR A 161 -13.66 -5.74 -6.25
C THR A 161 -13.48 -7.14 -5.66
N GLY A 162 -12.34 -7.77 -5.93
CA GLY A 162 -11.97 -9.10 -5.44
C GLY A 162 -10.64 -9.56 -6.01
N ALA A 163 -10.49 -10.89 -6.13
CA ALA A 163 -9.30 -11.52 -6.70
C ALA A 163 -9.02 -10.96 -8.10
N SER A 164 -7.76 -10.58 -8.34
CA SER A 164 -7.35 -9.87 -9.54
C SER A 164 -6.19 -10.55 -10.25
N THR A 165 -5.99 -10.24 -11.52
CA THR A 165 -4.90 -10.77 -12.34
C THR A 165 -4.17 -9.66 -13.10
N PHE A 166 -2.91 -9.91 -13.46
CA PHE A 166 -2.09 -8.98 -14.23
C PHE A 166 -1.36 -9.69 -15.38
N SER A 167 -1.36 -9.05 -16.55
CA SER A 167 -0.67 -9.47 -17.78
C SER A 167 0.16 -8.30 -18.35
N PRO A 168 1.49 -8.32 -18.18
CA PRO A 168 2.37 -7.40 -18.89
C PRO A 168 2.62 -7.88 -20.33
N ASN A 169 2.57 -6.95 -21.29
CA ASN A 169 2.88 -7.17 -22.71
C ASN A 169 2.16 -8.37 -23.36
N GLY A 170 0.94 -8.69 -22.90
CA GLY A 170 0.16 -9.80 -23.44
C GLY A 170 0.65 -11.20 -23.02
N LEU A 171 1.54 -11.30 -22.03
CA LEU A 171 1.90 -12.58 -21.42
C LEU A 171 0.69 -13.20 -20.69
N ALA A 172 0.71 -14.51 -20.43
CA ALA A 172 -0.39 -15.17 -19.73
C ALA A 172 -0.71 -14.48 -18.38
N ALA A 173 -1.97 -14.12 -18.16
CA ALA A 173 -2.39 -13.44 -16.94
C ALA A 173 -2.09 -14.30 -15.69
N LYS A 174 -1.52 -13.66 -14.67
CA LYS A 174 -1.20 -14.31 -13.39
C LYS A 174 -1.91 -13.60 -12.23
N PRO A 175 -2.25 -14.32 -11.15
CA PRO A 175 -2.91 -13.71 -10.00
C PRO A 175 -2.10 -12.57 -9.39
N ILE A 176 -2.78 -11.54 -8.90
CA ILE A 176 -2.23 -10.57 -7.98
C ILE A 176 -2.66 -10.98 -6.56
N ILE A 177 -1.69 -11.06 -5.66
CA ILE A 177 -1.87 -11.38 -4.25
C ILE A 177 -1.39 -10.21 -3.39
N GLY A 178 -1.98 -10.00 -2.22
CA GLY A 178 -1.52 -8.99 -1.27
C GLY A 178 -0.21 -9.38 -0.59
N GLY A 179 0.34 -8.49 0.24
CA GLY A 179 1.59 -8.72 0.97
C GLY A 179 1.56 -9.93 1.93
N ALA A 180 0.38 -10.40 2.32
CA ALA A 180 0.18 -11.63 3.10
C ALA A 180 0.07 -12.90 2.23
N HIS A 181 0.44 -12.82 0.95
CA HIS A 181 0.31 -13.88 -0.05
C HIS A 181 -1.11 -14.46 -0.19
N SER A 182 -2.11 -13.64 0.07
CA SER A 182 -3.53 -13.99 -0.06
C SER A 182 -4.14 -13.28 -1.27
N ALA A 183 -5.20 -13.84 -1.84
CA ALA A 183 -5.93 -13.17 -2.91
C ALA A 183 -6.44 -11.80 -2.43
N LEU A 184 -6.47 -10.82 -3.34
CA LEU A 184 -7.09 -9.53 -3.08
C LEU A 184 -8.59 -9.69 -2.81
N GLN A 185 -9.14 -8.83 -1.95
CA GLN A 185 -10.52 -8.89 -1.46
C GLN A 185 -11.40 -7.75 -1.98
N GLY A 186 -10.81 -6.71 -2.57
CA GLY A 186 -11.48 -5.52 -3.07
C GLY A 186 -10.98 -4.25 -2.37
N GLY A 187 -10.73 -3.20 -3.15
CA GLY A 187 -10.26 -1.91 -2.65
C GLY A 187 -8.75 -1.80 -2.41
N GLU A 188 -7.97 -2.88 -2.57
CA GLU A 188 -6.51 -2.81 -2.52
C GLU A 188 -5.90 -2.09 -3.74
N ILE A 189 -6.61 -2.09 -4.87
CA ILE A 189 -6.29 -1.32 -6.08
C ILE A 189 -7.44 -0.35 -6.33
N VAL A 190 -7.14 0.94 -6.45
CA VAL A 190 -8.12 1.99 -6.73
C VAL A 190 -7.94 2.55 -8.15
N ALA A 191 -9.02 3.03 -8.76
CA ALA A 191 -8.96 3.68 -10.07
C ALA A 191 -8.08 4.94 -10.00
N GLY A 192 -7.18 5.12 -10.97
CA GLY A 192 -6.16 6.17 -10.99
C GLY A 192 -5.00 5.95 -10.02
N GLY A 193 -5.01 4.88 -9.23
CA GLY A 193 -3.93 4.56 -8.30
C GLY A 193 -2.68 4.08 -9.04
N LYS A 194 -1.50 4.50 -8.58
CA LYS A 194 -0.21 3.95 -9.00
C LYS A 194 0.00 2.64 -8.25
N VAL A 195 0.02 1.55 -8.99
CA VAL A 195 0.17 0.18 -8.50
C VAL A 195 1.60 -0.28 -8.72
N GLU A 196 2.19 -0.91 -7.72
CA GLU A 196 3.50 -1.56 -7.80
C GLU A 196 3.33 -3.07 -7.53
N VAL A 197 3.78 -3.90 -8.47
CA VAL A 197 3.71 -5.37 -8.35
C VAL A 197 5.06 -6.01 -8.59
N MET A 198 5.34 -7.08 -7.85
CA MET A 198 6.56 -7.88 -7.99
C MET A 198 6.24 -9.32 -8.39
N TRP A 199 6.92 -9.85 -9.41
CA TRP A 199 6.78 -11.25 -9.80
C TRP A 199 7.47 -12.17 -8.79
N HIS A 200 6.72 -13.11 -8.22
CA HIS A 200 7.23 -14.13 -7.32
C HIS A 200 7.05 -15.54 -7.91
N SER A 201 8.12 -16.06 -8.50
CA SER A 201 8.09 -17.30 -9.31
C SER A 201 7.61 -18.53 -8.54
N ALA A 202 7.99 -18.68 -7.26
CA ALA A 202 7.57 -19.82 -6.42
C ALA A 202 6.06 -19.81 -6.11
N LEU A 203 5.42 -18.64 -6.14
CA LEU A 203 3.97 -18.48 -5.92
C LEU A 203 3.20 -18.45 -7.24
N GLY A 204 3.90 -18.38 -8.39
CA GLY A 204 3.30 -18.20 -9.70
C GLY A 204 2.40 -16.95 -9.80
N SER A 205 2.69 -15.92 -9.01
CA SER A 205 1.80 -14.77 -8.78
C SER A 205 2.58 -13.46 -8.66
N TRP A 206 1.87 -12.36 -8.90
CA TRP A 206 2.32 -11.00 -8.64
C TRP A 206 2.00 -10.59 -7.20
N ALA A 207 3.01 -10.27 -6.40
CA ALA A 207 2.79 -9.67 -5.09
C ALA A 207 2.53 -8.17 -5.25
N LEU A 208 1.41 -7.68 -4.73
CA LEU A 208 1.10 -6.25 -4.62
C LEU A 208 1.97 -5.64 -3.53
N LEU A 209 2.90 -4.78 -3.93
CA LEU A 209 3.75 -4.03 -3.01
C LEU A 209 3.04 -2.78 -2.49
N GLY A 210 2.22 -2.15 -3.34
CA GLY A 210 1.37 -1.04 -2.95
C GLY A 210 0.46 -0.53 -4.06
N CYS A 211 -0.56 0.21 -3.67
CA CYS A 211 -1.36 1.06 -4.55
C CYS A 211 -1.61 2.39 -3.85
N THR A 212 -1.30 3.52 -4.49
CA THR A 212 -1.60 4.84 -3.91
C THR A 212 -3.10 5.00 -3.73
N GLY A 213 -3.56 5.20 -2.49
CA GLY A 213 -4.99 5.31 -2.15
C GLY A 213 -5.71 3.96 -1.98
N GLY A 214 -5.03 2.83 -2.20
CA GLY A 214 -5.57 1.48 -1.97
C GLY A 214 -5.46 1.03 -0.51
N ALA A 215 -6.32 0.10 -0.12
CA ALA A 215 -6.27 -0.56 1.18
C ALA A 215 -5.08 -1.54 1.26
N MET A 216 -4.47 -1.64 2.44
CA MET A 216 -3.45 -2.65 2.75
C MET A 216 -4.12 -3.88 3.35
N GLN A 217 -3.80 -5.07 2.84
CA GLN A 217 -4.32 -6.31 3.41
C GLN A 217 -3.68 -6.60 4.78
N VAL A 218 -4.49 -6.93 5.78
CA VAL A 218 -4.05 -7.32 7.13
C VAL A 218 -4.37 -8.79 7.35
N GLN A 219 -3.34 -9.62 7.54
CA GLN A 219 -3.53 -11.02 7.95
C GLN A 219 -4.01 -11.09 9.40
N ALA A 220 -4.67 -12.20 9.77
CA ALA A 220 -5.06 -12.45 11.15
C ALA A 220 -3.87 -12.29 12.12
N ALA A 221 -4.03 -11.42 13.12
CA ALA A 221 -3.11 -11.20 14.21
C ALA A 221 -2.89 -12.50 15.01
N THR A 222 -1.62 -12.86 15.21
CA THR A 222 -1.18 -14.01 16.03
C THR A 222 -0.24 -13.60 17.16
N GLN A 223 0.19 -12.34 17.19
CA GLN A 223 1.08 -11.76 18.21
C GLN A 223 0.49 -10.46 18.75
N SER A 224 0.97 -10.04 19.93
CA SER A 224 0.44 -8.88 20.67
C SER A 224 0.59 -7.53 19.95
N GLN A 225 1.55 -7.41 19.01
CA GLN A 225 1.83 -6.18 18.27
C GLN A 225 1.36 -6.24 16.81
N HIS A 226 0.55 -7.24 16.42
CA HIS A 226 -0.02 -7.30 15.07
C HIS A 226 -1.29 -6.45 14.97
N ALA A 227 -1.49 -5.83 13.80
CA ALA A 227 -2.78 -5.24 13.46
C ALA A 227 -3.87 -6.32 13.41
N VAL A 228 -5.05 -6.02 13.98
CA VAL A 228 -6.17 -6.97 14.05
C VAL A 228 -7.07 -6.79 12.84
N ALA A 229 -7.31 -7.86 12.08
CA ALA A 229 -8.24 -7.83 10.95
C ALA A 229 -9.70 -7.71 11.44
N LEU A 230 -10.57 -7.06 10.66
CA LEU A 230 -11.98 -6.86 11.00
C LEU A 230 -12.70 -8.15 11.41
N GLY A 231 -12.46 -9.25 10.68
CA GLY A 231 -13.03 -10.56 11.00
C GLY A 231 -12.65 -11.08 12.39
N GLN A 232 -11.44 -10.79 12.88
CA GLN A 232 -11.02 -11.18 14.24
C GLN A 232 -11.71 -10.36 15.32
N MET A 233 -11.96 -9.08 15.06
CA MET A 233 -12.72 -8.22 15.98
C MET A 233 -14.18 -8.65 16.05
N GLN A 234 -14.81 -8.91 14.90
CA GLN A 234 -16.19 -9.39 14.81
C GLN A 234 -16.42 -10.72 15.53
N ALA A 235 -15.46 -11.64 15.47
CA ALA A 235 -15.52 -12.89 16.23
C ALA A 235 -15.54 -12.66 17.76
N ARG A 236 -14.82 -11.65 18.26
CA ARG A 236 -14.79 -11.29 19.69
C ARG A 236 -16.08 -10.59 20.13
N THR A 237 -16.64 -9.69 19.32
CA THR A 237 -17.89 -8.98 19.65
C THR A 237 -19.13 -9.87 19.50
N GLY A 238 -19.15 -10.79 18.53
CA GLY A 238 -20.17 -11.85 18.43
C GLY A 238 -20.18 -12.77 19.66
N SER A 239 -19.01 -13.00 20.26
CA SER A 239 -18.88 -13.74 21.53
C SER A 239 -19.33 -12.92 22.75
N ALA A 240 -19.16 -11.58 22.72
CA ALA A 240 -19.67 -10.70 23.78
C ALA A 240 -21.20 -10.55 23.74
N GLY A 241 -21.81 -10.49 22.55
CA GLY A 241 -23.27 -10.52 22.39
C GLY A 241 -23.90 -11.84 22.88
N GLY A 242 -23.17 -12.95 22.83
CA GLY A 242 -23.60 -14.25 23.33
C GLY A 242 -23.41 -14.47 24.83
N LEU A 243 -22.57 -13.68 25.51
CA LEU A 243 -22.31 -13.81 26.95
C LEU A 243 -23.04 -12.77 27.81
N MET A 244 -23.36 -11.59 27.26
CA MET A 244 -23.90 -10.48 28.05
C MET A 244 -25.42 -10.50 28.27
N TYR A 245 -26.15 -11.49 27.72
CA TYR A 245 -27.61 -11.58 27.87
C TYR A 245 -28.15 -12.98 28.21
N ARG A 246 -27.28 -13.95 28.54
CA ARG A 246 -27.77 -15.28 28.95
C ARG A 246 -28.19 -15.32 30.42
N ASN A 247 -27.45 -14.64 31.30
CA ASN A 247 -27.82 -14.49 32.69
C ASN A 247 -28.53 -13.16 32.90
N LEU A 248 -29.81 -13.20 33.25
CA LEU A 248 -30.56 -12.00 33.58
C LEU A 248 -30.15 -11.40 34.93
N LEU A 249 -29.53 -12.19 35.83
CA LEU A 249 -29.08 -11.66 37.11
C LEU A 249 -27.89 -10.72 36.92
N ILE A 250 -28.06 -9.47 37.35
CA ILE A 250 -27.02 -8.45 37.29
C ILE A 250 -26.13 -8.60 38.52
N ASN A 251 -24.81 -8.58 38.34
CA ASN A 251 -23.84 -8.65 39.43
C ASN A 251 -24.09 -9.84 40.38
N ALA A 252 -24.50 -11.00 39.85
CA ALA A 252 -24.78 -12.20 40.67
C ALA A 252 -23.54 -12.73 41.40
N ALA A 253 -22.34 -12.43 40.89
CA ALA A 253 -21.06 -12.73 41.53
C ALA A 253 -20.66 -11.68 42.58
N GLY A 254 -21.38 -10.56 42.68
CA GLY A 254 -21.15 -9.50 43.65
C GLY A 254 -19.78 -8.82 43.57
N ASN A 255 -19.19 -8.72 42.38
CA ASN A 255 -17.89 -8.07 42.16
C ASN A 255 -17.97 -6.54 42.11
N VAL A 256 -19.17 -5.98 41.95
CA VAL A 256 -19.39 -4.53 41.82
C VAL A 256 -20.00 -3.98 43.11
N PHE A 257 -19.25 -3.12 43.80
CA PHE A 257 -19.65 -2.42 45.02
C PHE A 257 -19.56 -0.91 44.80
N GLN A 258 -20.66 -0.28 44.41
CA GLN A 258 -20.72 1.17 44.21
C GLN A 258 -21.52 1.91 45.29
N ARG A 259 -21.89 1.21 46.38
CA ARG A 259 -22.70 1.76 47.47
C ARG A 259 -21.98 1.56 48.81
N PRO A 260 -22.13 2.49 49.77
CA PRO A 260 -21.60 2.35 51.12
C PRO A 260 -22.47 1.36 51.92
N TYR A 261 -22.21 0.07 51.75
CA TYR A 261 -22.78 -1.00 52.56
C TYR A 261 -21.65 -1.91 53.02
N THR A 262 -21.53 -2.07 54.33
CA THR A 262 -20.52 -2.93 54.95
C THR A 262 -21.10 -4.31 55.20
N SER A 263 -20.39 -5.37 54.78
CA SER A 263 -20.77 -6.77 54.99
C SER A 263 -21.29 -7.02 56.40
N GLY A 264 -22.46 -7.66 56.52
CA GLY A 264 -23.05 -8.00 57.81
C GLY A 264 -23.68 -6.83 58.57
N THR A 265 -23.72 -5.61 58.01
CA THR A 265 -24.41 -4.48 58.63
C THR A 265 -25.93 -4.61 58.44
N ALA A 266 -26.70 -4.49 59.53
CA ALA A 266 -28.16 -4.55 59.48
C ALA A 266 -28.73 -3.40 58.63
N THR A 267 -29.69 -3.71 57.77
CA THR A 267 -30.38 -2.70 56.96
C THR A 267 -31.34 -1.86 57.81
N THR A 268 -31.43 -0.57 57.51
CA THR A 268 -32.28 0.40 58.21
C THR A 268 -33.68 0.46 57.63
N SER A 269 -33.93 -0.17 56.48
CA SER A 269 -35.23 -0.25 55.82
C SER A 269 -35.33 -1.49 54.94
N ALA A 270 -36.55 -2.01 54.78
CA ALA A 270 -36.83 -3.09 53.82
C ALA A 270 -36.53 -2.61 52.39
N GLY A 271 -35.89 -3.47 51.58
CA GLY A 271 -35.52 -3.13 50.21
C GLY A 271 -34.28 -2.25 50.08
N GLN A 272 -33.50 -2.05 51.15
CA GLN A 272 -32.22 -1.34 51.08
C GLN A 272 -31.20 -2.12 50.24
N TYR A 273 -30.50 -1.42 49.36
CA TYR A 273 -29.41 -2.01 48.56
C TYR A 273 -28.21 -2.37 49.43
N ALA A 274 -27.74 -3.61 49.29
CA ALA A 274 -26.54 -4.11 49.95
C ALA A 274 -25.34 -4.15 49.00
N ILE A 275 -25.50 -4.75 47.81
CA ILE A 275 -24.51 -4.71 46.73
C ILE A 275 -25.18 -4.15 45.48
N ASP A 276 -24.42 -3.87 44.42
CA ASP A 276 -25.03 -3.24 43.24
C ASP A 276 -26.19 -4.07 42.69
N LYS A 277 -27.35 -3.41 42.54
CA LYS A 277 -28.63 -3.98 42.08
C LYS A 277 -29.24 -5.10 42.95
N TRP A 278 -28.70 -5.41 44.13
CA TRP A 278 -29.30 -6.38 45.08
C TRP A 278 -29.71 -5.71 46.39
N LYS A 279 -30.90 -6.08 46.88
CA LYS A 279 -31.54 -5.51 48.06
C LYS A 279 -31.77 -6.57 49.14
N VAL A 280 -31.62 -6.21 50.41
CA VAL A 280 -32.12 -7.04 51.52
C VAL A 280 -33.61 -6.81 51.66
N ALA A 281 -34.40 -7.88 51.65
CA ALA A 281 -35.85 -7.77 51.58
C ALA A 281 -36.51 -7.33 52.88
N THR A 282 -35.88 -7.58 54.04
CA THR A 282 -36.45 -7.31 55.36
C THR A 282 -35.56 -6.37 56.16
N SER A 283 -36.16 -5.31 56.72
CA SER A 283 -35.48 -4.34 57.59
C SER A 283 -34.85 -5.03 58.80
N GLY A 284 -33.70 -4.53 59.27
CA GLY A 284 -32.99 -5.06 60.44
C GLY A 284 -32.19 -6.34 60.17
N GLN A 285 -32.26 -6.88 58.95
CA GLN A 285 -31.46 -8.03 58.52
C GLN A 285 -30.28 -7.59 57.67
N ASN A 286 -29.31 -8.49 57.48
CA ASN A 286 -28.04 -8.20 56.82
C ASN A 286 -27.69 -9.22 55.72
N LEU A 287 -27.11 -8.73 54.64
CA LEU A 287 -26.36 -9.55 53.70
C LEU A 287 -24.90 -9.55 54.15
N SER A 288 -24.29 -10.72 54.27
CA SER A 288 -22.86 -10.84 54.54
C SER A 288 -22.18 -11.66 53.46
N TRP A 289 -20.86 -11.50 53.35
CA TRP A 289 -20.05 -12.26 52.42
C TRP A 289 -18.68 -12.58 52.99
N ALA A 290 -18.13 -13.71 52.56
CA ALA A 290 -16.78 -14.16 52.85
C ALA A 290 -16.09 -14.61 51.55
N SER A 291 -14.76 -14.47 51.49
CA SER A 291 -13.97 -15.03 50.40
C SER A 291 -13.71 -16.52 50.63
N SER A 292 -13.81 -17.31 49.56
CA SER A 292 -13.42 -18.71 49.53
C SER A 292 -12.69 -18.99 48.22
N GLY A 293 -11.35 -18.90 48.26
CA GLY A 293 -10.52 -19.02 47.06
C GLY A 293 -10.86 -17.95 46.02
N ALA A 294 -11.15 -18.38 44.78
CA ALA A 294 -11.52 -17.49 43.66
C ALA A 294 -12.99 -17.03 43.68
N TYR A 295 -13.75 -17.36 44.72
CA TYR A 295 -15.19 -17.08 44.81
C TYR A 295 -15.54 -16.24 46.05
N SER A 296 -16.58 -15.43 45.95
CA SER A 296 -17.24 -14.79 47.09
C SER A 296 -18.51 -15.57 47.43
N ILE A 297 -18.63 -16.01 48.68
CA ILE A 297 -19.83 -16.68 49.19
C ILE A 297 -20.68 -15.62 49.89
N PHE A 298 -21.87 -15.36 49.33
CA PHE A 298 -22.87 -14.50 49.95
C PHE A 298 -23.81 -15.32 50.83
N THR A 299 -24.05 -14.83 52.05
CA THR A 299 -25.01 -15.40 53.00
C THR A 299 -26.21 -14.48 53.07
N ALA A 300 -27.30 -14.90 52.43
CA ALA A 300 -28.57 -14.18 52.51
C ALA A 300 -29.19 -14.30 53.91
N PRO A 301 -29.85 -13.24 54.41
CA PRO A 301 -30.59 -13.36 55.65
C PRO A 301 -31.89 -14.16 55.46
N ALA A 302 -32.58 -14.49 56.56
CA ALA A 302 -33.81 -15.29 56.55
C ALA A 302 -34.95 -14.67 55.70
N GLY A 303 -35.07 -13.34 55.74
CA GLY A 303 -36.01 -12.59 54.90
C GLY A 303 -35.55 -12.46 53.46
N GLY A 304 -34.27 -12.74 53.19
CA GLY A 304 -33.73 -12.92 51.86
C GLY A 304 -33.19 -11.69 51.16
N VAL A 305 -32.67 -11.91 49.95
CA VAL A 305 -32.24 -10.85 49.03
C VAL A 305 -33.10 -10.83 47.78
N SER A 306 -33.15 -9.67 47.15
CA SER A 306 -33.94 -9.47 45.93
C SER A 306 -33.26 -8.58 44.91
N GLN A 307 -33.56 -8.86 43.64
CA GLN A 307 -33.19 -8.04 42.51
C GLN A 307 -34.40 -7.89 41.58
N VAL A 308 -34.54 -6.70 41.00
CA VAL A 308 -35.55 -6.42 39.97
C VAL A 308 -34.87 -6.55 38.62
N ILE A 309 -35.42 -7.42 37.77
CA ILE A 309 -35.05 -7.50 36.36
C ILE A 309 -36.01 -6.59 35.59
N GLU A 310 -35.45 -5.62 34.89
CA GLU A 310 -36.23 -4.67 34.11
C GLU A 310 -36.82 -5.37 32.87
N GLY A 311 -38.08 -5.07 32.52
CA GLY A 311 -38.78 -5.74 31.42
C GLY A 311 -38.06 -5.61 30.07
N ALA A 312 -37.34 -4.50 29.85
CA ALA A 312 -36.52 -4.29 28.65
C ALA A 312 -35.31 -5.25 28.54
N SER A 313 -34.89 -5.87 29.65
CA SER A 313 -33.81 -6.86 29.68
C SER A 313 -34.29 -8.30 29.45
N ILE A 314 -35.61 -8.52 29.39
CA ILE A 314 -36.21 -9.84 29.20
C ILE A 314 -36.50 -10.03 27.71
N ILE A 315 -35.82 -11.00 27.10
CA ILE A 315 -36.10 -11.44 25.73
C ILE A 315 -37.10 -12.60 25.83
N GLY A 316 -38.05 -12.71 24.90
CA GLY A 316 -39.04 -13.80 24.92
C GLY A 316 -38.37 -15.19 24.99
N GLY A 317 -38.83 -16.05 25.90
CA GLY A 317 -38.27 -17.39 26.10
C GLY A 317 -38.45 -17.92 27.52
N THR A 318 -38.05 -19.17 27.75
CA THR A 318 -38.02 -19.79 29.07
C THR A 318 -36.66 -19.58 29.73
N TYR A 319 -36.67 -19.13 30.98
CA TYR A 319 -35.48 -18.94 31.80
C TYR A 319 -35.48 -19.93 32.96
N VAL A 320 -34.34 -20.57 33.23
CA VAL A 320 -34.17 -21.50 34.37
C VAL A 320 -33.28 -20.86 35.41
N LEU A 321 -33.79 -20.67 36.63
CA LEU A 321 -32.97 -20.24 37.77
C LEU A 321 -32.30 -21.47 38.40
N SER A 322 -30.98 -21.57 38.27
CA SER A 322 -30.18 -22.61 38.91
C SER A 322 -29.48 -22.06 40.14
N GLY A 323 -29.55 -22.78 41.27
CA GLY A 323 -28.82 -22.50 42.50
C GLY A 323 -29.11 -23.50 43.62
N LYS A 324 -28.39 -23.38 44.74
CA LYS A 324 -28.65 -24.17 45.97
C LYS A 324 -29.59 -23.37 46.90
N GLY A 325 -30.62 -24.01 47.45
CA GLY A 325 -31.61 -23.41 48.37
C GLY A 325 -33.04 -23.31 47.80
N ARG A 326 -33.98 -22.76 48.57
CA ARG A 326 -35.39 -22.59 48.17
C ARG A 326 -35.53 -21.32 47.33
N LEU A 327 -35.84 -21.50 46.05
CA LEU A 327 -35.95 -20.44 45.05
C LEU A 327 -37.43 -20.15 44.73
N GLN A 328 -37.84 -18.88 44.74
CA GLN A 328 -39.22 -18.51 44.38
C GLN A 328 -39.22 -17.63 43.11
N PRO A 329 -39.65 -18.16 41.94
CA PRO A 329 -39.72 -17.38 40.70
C PRO A 329 -40.89 -16.37 40.71
N PRO A 330 -40.82 -15.29 39.92
CA PRO A 330 -41.77 -14.19 40.00
C PRO A 330 -43.09 -14.48 39.26
N SER A 331 -44.23 -14.32 39.96
CA SER A 331 -45.45 -13.82 39.33
C SER A 331 -45.53 -12.31 39.63
N MET A 332 -44.83 -11.51 38.81
CA MET A 332 -44.87 -10.03 38.80
C MET A 332 -44.39 -9.27 40.05
N ALA A 333 -43.59 -9.88 40.93
CA ALA A 333 -43.00 -9.25 42.14
C ALA A 333 -41.46 -9.46 42.18
N PRO A 334 -40.67 -8.70 42.98
CA PRO A 334 -39.21 -8.86 43.04
C PRO A 334 -38.82 -10.30 43.41
N LEU A 335 -37.78 -10.84 42.75
CA LEU A 335 -37.25 -12.18 43.03
C LEU A 335 -36.79 -12.23 44.50
N LEU A 336 -37.29 -13.17 45.31
CA LEU A 336 -36.96 -13.30 46.73
C LEU A 336 -36.25 -14.62 47.02
N LEU A 337 -35.22 -14.59 47.86
CA LEU A 337 -34.30 -15.71 48.03
C LEU A 337 -33.82 -15.86 49.47
N MET A 338 -34.08 -17.00 50.11
CA MET A 338 -33.91 -17.18 51.55
C MET A 338 -32.73 -18.09 51.95
N ALA A 339 -31.95 -17.61 52.94
CA ALA A 339 -31.22 -18.33 54.00
C ALA A 339 -30.02 -19.30 53.74
N GLU A 340 -29.41 -19.43 52.56
CA GLU A 340 -28.25 -20.34 52.34
C GLU A 340 -27.22 -19.76 51.33
N PRO A 341 -25.97 -20.28 51.23
CA PRO A 341 -24.91 -19.73 50.38
C PRO A 341 -25.25 -19.78 48.88
N LEU A 342 -25.08 -18.64 48.25
CA LEU A 342 -25.66 -18.31 46.95
C LEU A 342 -24.73 -18.60 45.77
N PHE A 343 -25.13 -19.50 44.87
CA PHE A 343 -24.57 -19.65 43.52
C PHE A 343 -25.73 -19.56 42.53
N PHE A 344 -25.72 -18.59 41.60
CA PHE A 344 -26.80 -18.44 40.63
C PHE A 344 -26.36 -18.35 39.19
N GLN A 345 -27.10 -19.04 38.33
CA GLN A 345 -27.09 -18.80 36.90
C GLN A 345 -28.54 -18.91 36.39
N LEU A 346 -29.09 -17.82 35.85
CA LEU A 346 -30.23 -17.92 34.93
C LEU A 346 -29.65 -18.28 33.55
N ILE A 347 -30.14 -19.34 32.93
CA ILE A 347 -29.70 -19.77 31.59
C ILE A 347 -30.93 -20.09 30.74
N PRO A 348 -30.97 -19.71 29.44
CA PRO A 348 -31.98 -20.23 28.51
C PRO A 348 -31.82 -21.74 28.37
N THR A 349 -32.93 -22.49 28.39
CA THR A 349 -32.92 -23.92 28.07
C THR A 349 -32.48 -24.09 26.62
N GLN A 350 -31.36 -24.79 26.41
CA GLN A 350 -31.02 -25.29 25.07
C GLN A 350 -32.00 -26.43 24.77
N LEU A 351 -32.80 -26.30 23.72
CA LEU A 351 -33.47 -27.42 23.08
C LEU A 351 -32.54 -27.99 22.01
#